data_AF-A0A0S7ZWQ4-F1
#
_entry.id   AF-A0A0S7ZWQ4-F1
#
_cell.length_a   1.000
_cell.length_b   1.000
_cell.length_c   1.000
_cell.angle_alpha   90.00
_cell.angle_beta   90.00
_cell.angle_gamma   90.00
#
_symmetry.space_group_name_H-M   'P 1'
#
loop_
_entity.id
_entity.type
_entity.pdbx_description
1 polymer ?
#
loop_
_entity_poly.entity_id
_entity_poly.type
_entity_poly.pdbx_seq_one_letter_code
_entity_poly.pdbx_strand_id
1 'polypeptide(L)'
;MIKQQTFSVHTHGRGSYDISAKVDAVVSAADVQVGLCHLFIEHTSASLILCENADPTVRSDLEVFMARLVPDGDVMFRHTSEGDDDMPAHIR
;
A
#
# COMPACT_ATOMS: atom_id res chain seq x y z
N MET A 1 -17.46 -21.18 -1.95
CA MET A 1 -17.75 -20.39 -0.74
C MET A 1 -16.98 -19.08 -0.86
N ILE A 2 -17.58 -17.94 -0.51
CA ILE A 2 -16.89 -16.64 -0.48
C ILE A 2 -16.63 -16.27 0.97
N LYS A 3 -15.41 -15.86 1.28
CA LYS A 3 -14.99 -15.36 2.60
C LYS A 3 -14.49 -13.94 2.40
N GLN A 4 -14.93 -13.03 3.26
CA GLN A 4 -14.55 -11.63 3.22
C GLN A 4 -14.25 -11.16 4.63
N GLN A 5 -13.14 -10.46 4.79
CA GLN A 5 -12.72 -9.89 6.05
C GLN A 5 -12.01 -8.56 5.80
N THR A 6 -12.27 -7.59 6.66
CA THR A 6 -11.59 -6.29 6.67
C THR A 6 -10.66 -6.24 7.88
N PHE A 7 -9.46 -5.68 7.69
CA PHE A 7 -8.54 -5.36 8.78
C PHE A 7 -7.91 -3.99 8.55
N SER A 8 -7.54 -3.31 9.64
CA SER A 8 -6.87 -2.01 9.58
C SER A 8 -5.35 -2.16 9.65
N VAL A 9 -4.65 -1.28 8.95
CA VAL A 9 -3.19 -1.11 9.03
C VAL A 9 -2.94 0.28 9.59
N HIS A 10 -2.32 0.35 10.77
CA HIS A 10 -1.95 1.62 11.38
C HIS A 10 -0.55 1.96 10.90
N THR A 11 -0.41 3.14 10.30
CA THR A 11 0.86 3.63 9.76
C THR A 11 1.47 4.67 10.71
N HIS A 12 2.78 4.78 10.73
CA HIS A 12 3.54 5.74 11.53
C HIS A 12 4.26 6.75 10.62
N GLY A 13 3.54 7.25 9.61
CA GLY A 13 4.05 8.14 8.57
C GLY A 13 4.13 7.46 7.21
N ARG A 14 4.68 8.19 6.24
CA ARG A 14 4.86 7.72 4.86
C ARG A 14 5.79 6.53 4.79
N GLY A 15 5.41 5.53 3.99
CA GLY A 15 6.23 4.40 3.62
C GLY A 15 5.37 3.21 3.22
N SER A 16 6.04 2.12 2.87
CA SER A 16 5.41 0.83 2.58
C SER A 16 5.39 -0.06 3.83
N TYR A 17 4.27 -0.73 4.01
CA TYR A 17 3.99 -1.58 5.15
C TYR A 17 3.72 -3.00 4.64
N ASP A 18 4.48 -3.97 5.16
CA ASP A 18 4.23 -5.37 4.83
C ASP A 18 2.95 -5.84 5.53
N ILE A 19 1.99 -6.32 4.74
CA ILE A 19 0.71 -6.84 5.20
C ILE A 19 0.58 -8.35 5.00
N SER A 20 1.62 -9.03 4.53
CA SER A 20 1.58 -10.44 4.11
C SER A 20 1.08 -11.34 5.24
N ALA A 21 1.57 -11.16 6.46
CA ALA A 21 1.13 -11.95 7.62
C ALA A 21 -0.36 -11.76 7.96
N LYS A 22 -0.92 -10.56 7.72
CA LYS A 22 -2.37 -10.31 7.94
C LYS A 22 -3.20 -10.97 6.85
N VAL A 23 -2.74 -10.91 5.60
CA VAL A 23 -3.39 -11.58 4.46
C VAL A 23 -3.35 -13.10 4.65
N ASP A 24 -2.20 -13.67 5.04
CA ASP A 24 -2.03 -15.10 5.29
C ASP A 24 -2.95 -15.62 6.39
N ALA A 25 -3.15 -14.84 7.46
CA ALA A 25 -4.09 -15.18 8.52
C ALA A 25 -5.53 -15.28 8.00
N VAL A 26 -5.95 -14.35 7.14
CA VAL A 26 -7.29 -14.35 6.52
C VAL A 26 -7.44 -15.53 5.55
N VAL A 27 -6.44 -15.77 4.69
CA VAL A 27 -6.46 -16.85 3.71
C VAL A 27 -6.49 -18.21 4.41
N SER A 28 -5.68 -18.41 5.45
CA SER A 28 -5.63 -19.66 6.21
C SER A 28 -6.95 -19.94 6.93
N ALA A 29 -7.65 -18.91 7.40
CA ALA A 29 -8.97 -19.04 8.03
C ALA A 29 -10.13 -19.25 7.03
N ALA A 30 -9.88 -19.05 5.73
CA ALA A 30 -10.93 -19.15 4.71
C ALA A 30 -11.33 -20.60 4.38
N ASP A 31 -10.48 -21.58 4.71
CA ASP A 31 -10.65 -23.01 4.39
C ASP A 31 -10.90 -23.26 2.88
N VAL A 32 -10.17 -22.50 2.04
CA VAL A 32 -10.21 -22.61 0.57
C VAL A 32 -8.88 -23.20 0.08
N GLN A 33 -8.93 -24.38 -0.55
CA GLN A 33 -7.72 -25.02 -1.08
C GLN A 33 -7.21 -24.36 -2.38
N VAL A 34 -8.13 -23.96 -3.27
CA VAL A 34 -7.82 -23.30 -4.55
C VAL A 34 -8.88 -22.25 -4.81
N GLY A 35 -8.44 -21.02 -5.11
CA GLY A 35 -9.36 -19.90 -5.35
C GLY A 35 -8.62 -18.61 -5.69
N LEU A 36 -9.35 -17.50 -5.59
CA LEU A 36 -8.83 -16.15 -5.80
C LEU A 36 -8.84 -15.38 -4.48
N CYS A 37 -7.71 -14.78 -4.11
CA CYS A 37 -7.63 -13.79 -3.05
C CYS A 37 -7.74 -12.40 -3.69
N HIS A 38 -8.78 -11.65 -3.34
CA HIS A 38 -8.97 -10.27 -3.79
C HIS A 38 -8.63 -9.31 -2.65
N LEU A 39 -7.66 -8.43 -2.88
CA LEU A 39 -7.29 -7.38 -1.94
C LEU A 39 -7.81 -6.04 -2.46
N PHE A 40 -8.48 -5.30 -1.59
CA PHE A 40 -9.02 -3.97 -1.88
C PHE A 40 -8.60 -3.00 -0.79
N ILE A 41 -8.21 -1.79 -1.20
CA ILE A 41 -7.88 -0.70 -0.30
C ILE A 41 -8.97 0.38 -0.39
N GLU A 42 -9.47 0.82 0.75
CA GLU A 42 -10.58 1.79 0.85
C GLU A 42 -10.06 3.25 0.88
N HIS A 43 -8.83 3.48 0.43
CA HIS A 43 -8.17 4.79 0.42
C HIS A 43 -7.63 5.10 -0.97
N THR A 44 -7.73 6.36 -1.40
CA THR A 44 -7.23 6.82 -2.72
C THR A 44 -5.79 7.32 -2.68
N SER A 45 -5.28 7.63 -1.49
CA SER A 45 -3.92 8.11 -1.22
C SER A 45 -2.98 6.99 -0.73
N ALA A 46 -3.32 5.74 -1.06
CA ALA A 46 -2.52 4.56 -0.72
C ALA A 46 -2.72 3.46 -1.76
N SER A 47 -1.66 2.69 -1.99
CA SER A 47 -1.60 1.65 -3.03
C SER A 47 -1.30 0.28 -2.43
N LEU A 48 -1.71 -0.77 -3.15
CA LEU A 48 -1.32 -2.15 -2.87
C LEU A 48 -0.28 -2.59 -3.91
N ILE A 49 0.84 -3.12 -3.45
CA ILE A 49 1.94 -3.57 -4.32
C ILE A 49 2.28 -5.02 -3.95
N LEU A 50 2.42 -5.86 -4.97
CA LEU A 50 3.04 -7.17 -4.84
C LEU A 50 4.47 -7.08 -5.36
N CYS A 51 5.45 -7.31 -4.49
CA CYS A 51 6.86 -7.21 -4.83
C CYS A 51 7.69 -8.26 -4.08
N GLU A 52 9.00 -8.29 -4.35
CA GLU A 52 9.95 -9.07 -3.57
C GLU A 52 9.98 -8.57 -2.11
N ASN A 53 9.96 -9.52 -1.17
CA ASN A 53 10.03 -9.25 0.27
C ASN A 53 11.14 -10.07 0.96
N ALA A 54 12.11 -10.58 0.18
CA ALA A 54 13.26 -11.33 0.68
C ALA A 54 14.40 -10.39 1.10
N ASP A 55 14.69 -9.39 0.27
CA ASP A 55 15.64 -8.34 0.57
C ASP A 55 14.93 -7.03 1.00
N PRO A 56 15.12 -6.53 2.23
CA PRO A 56 14.52 -5.28 2.68
C PRO A 56 14.95 -4.05 1.86
N THR A 57 16.07 -4.11 1.14
CA THR A 57 16.56 -3.00 0.30
C THR A 57 15.62 -2.71 -0.86
N VAL A 58 14.96 -3.73 -1.43
CA VAL A 58 13.99 -3.54 -2.54
C VAL A 58 12.90 -2.55 -2.13
N ARG A 59 12.35 -2.73 -0.93
CA ARG A 59 11.31 -1.85 -0.39
C ARG A 59 11.84 -0.43 -0.20
N SER A 60 13.04 -0.29 0.38
CA SER A 60 13.67 1.03 0.56
C SER A 60 13.96 1.74 -0.76
N ASP A 61 14.43 1.03 -1.78
CA ASP A 61 14.74 1.60 -3.09
C ASP A 61 13.46 2.04 -3.83
N LEU A 62 12.37 1.28 -3.71
CA LEU A 62 11.07 1.68 -4.24
C LEU A 62 10.58 2.97 -3.59
N GLU A 63 10.69 3.11 -2.27
CA GLU A 63 10.33 4.34 -1.56
C GLU A 63 11.16 5.53 -2.03
N VAL A 64 12.48 5.36 -2.15
CA VAL A 64 13.39 6.41 -2.63
C VAL A 64 13.05 6.82 -4.06
N PHE A 65 12.76 5.84 -4.92
CA PHE A 65 12.39 6.09 -6.31
C PHE A 65 11.06 6.85 -6.42
N MET A 66 10.02 6.43 -5.69
CA MET A 66 8.71 7.11 -5.69
C MET A 66 8.78 8.52 -5.12
N ALA A 67 9.57 8.72 -4.06
CA ALA A 67 9.80 10.04 -3.48
C ALA A 67 10.49 10.99 -4.47
N ARG A 68 11.42 10.47 -5.28
CA ARG A 68 12.10 11.22 -6.33
C ARG A 68 11.20 11.50 -7.54
N LEU A 69 10.38 10.52 -7.95
CA LEU A 69 9.56 10.61 -9.16
C LEU A 69 8.42 11.62 -9.01
N VAL A 70 7.83 11.72 -7.83
CA VAL A 70 6.68 12.58 -7.56
C VAL A 70 6.96 13.39 -6.29
N PRO A 71 7.78 14.45 -6.30
CA PRO A 71 8.18 15.14 -5.08
C PRO A 71 6.99 15.74 -4.31
N ASP A 72 7.07 15.76 -2.99
CA ASP A 72 6.10 16.47 -2.18
C ASP A 72 6.27 17.99 -2.36
N GLY A 73 5.16 18.73 -2.38
CA GLY A 73 5.15 20.18 -2.53
C GLY A 73 5.55 20.66 -3.93
N ASP A 74 5.56 19.76 -4.93
CA ASP A 74 5.84 20.17 -6.31
C ASP A 74 4.78 21.18 -6.79
N VAL A 75 5.24 22.37 -7.15
CA VAL A 75 4.42 23.51 -7.58
C VAL A 75 3.61 23.22 -8.85
N MET A 76 3.90 22.13 -9.56
CA MET A 76 3.07 21.67 -10.68
C MET A 76 1.68 21.19 -10.24
N PHE A 77 1.55 20.70 -9.01
CA PHE A 77 0.30 20.17 -8.49
C PHE A 77 -0.57 21.26 -7.88
N ARG A 78 -1.87 21.19 -8.17
CA ARG A 78 -2.88 22.12 -7.62
C ARG A 78 -3.68 21.52 -6.46
N HIS A 79 -3.61 20.20 -6.29
CA HIS A 79 -4.33 19.48 -5.25
C HIS A 79 -3.43 19.38 -4.01
N THR A 80 -3.52 20.39 -3.16
CA THR A 80 -2.68 20.57 -1.97
C THR A 80 -3.52 20.93 -0.75
N SER A 81 -4.79 20.49 -0.73
CA SER A 81 -5.75 20.83 0.33
C SER A 81 -5.38 20.22 1.67
N GLU A 82 -4.71 19.08 1.66
CA GLU A 82 -4.36 18.30 2.85
C GLU A 82 -2.87 18.42 3.24
N GLY A 83 -2.06 19.09 2.42
CA GLY A 83 -0.62 19.28 2.65
C GLY A 83 0.21 19.14 1.38
N ASP A 84 1.53 19.22 1.54
CA ASP A 84 2.50 19.09 0.44
C ASP A 84 2.50 17.67 -0.16
N ASP A 85 2.04 16.66 0.59
CA ASP A 85 2.00 15.25 0.21
C ASP A 85 0.64 14.79 -0.36
N ASP A 86 -0.37 15.67 -0.41
CA ASP A 86 -1.74 15.37 -0.86
C ASP A 86 -1.76 14.75 -2.27
N MET A 87 -1.50 15.53 -3.33
CA MET A 87 -1.42 15.00 -4.70
C MET A 87 -0.39 13.87 -4.88
N PRO A 88 0.85 13.97 -4.34
CA PRO A 88 1.81 12.88 -4.43
C PRO A 88 1.29 11.53 -3.93
N ALA A 89 0.53 11.51 -2.83
CA ALA A 89 -0.01 10.28 -2.26
C ALA A 89 -1.08 9.61 -3.16
N HIS A 90 -1.82 10.38 -3.96
CA HIS A 90 -2.77 9.80 -4.95
C HIS A 90 -2.10 9.28 -6.22
N ILE A 91 -0.85 9.67 -6.50
CA ILE A 91 -0.09 9.20 -7.69
C ILE A 91 0.68 7.91 -7.38
N ARG A 92 1.15 7.75 -6.14
CA ARG A 92 2.07 6.69 -5.71
C ARG A 92 1.36 5.39 -5.31
#